data_AF-A0A078KZG3-F1
#
_entry.id   AF-A0A078KZG3-F1
#
_cell.length_a   1.000
_cell.length_b   1.000
_cell.length_c   1.000
_cell.angle_alpha   90.00
_cell.angle_beta   90.00
_cell.angle_gamma   90.00
#
_symmetry.space_group_name_H-M   'P 1'
#
loop_
_entity.id
_entity.type
_entity.pdbx_description
1 polymer ?
#
loop_
_entity_poly.entity_id
_entity_poly.type
_entity_poly.pdbx_seq_one_letter_code
_entity_poly.pdbx_strand_id
1 'polypeptide(L)'
;MPYTVSFFSNTEENVLVAGHKGKLMLDGREKPFKGQKGLTCSIESRQRLRLIVGKAAESSEELEVQNARKAEKALKSLKVVMSKPALDYEELHETSVAILQSLGYVIEEEIFKNPYFVKLKHAKIAGGAIPESTSSIRVFRTLVMKEKAQVTYSAVLEALDAQLGLKNAEWSIESGFEGLRQALITNGQIMFQGKFGRCFYGAGDVIHHPDESTEDRKAFYFRKNTIRASAWTHCVVVDQVKLVNGVPFVFFKDPYDVSKPGQADNVYMISYQSFVERLSDRYGIKREASEEATFGVCRKW
;
A
#
# COMPACT_ATOMS: atom_id res chain seq x y z
N MET A 1 22.39 -4.38 8.06
CA MET A 1 23.01 -4.27 6.73
C MET A 1 22.19 -3.31 5.89
N PRO A 2 22.76 -2.26 5.28
CA PRO A 2 22.04 -1.47 4.28
C PRO A 2 21.76 -2.39 3.09
N TYR A 3 20.50 -2.52 2.70
CA TYR A 3 20.15 -3.36 1.57
C TYR A 3 20.31 -2.53 0.30
N THR A 4 21.03 -3.05 -0.70
CA THR A 4 21.14 -2.38 -1.99
C THR A 4 19.95 -2.75 -2.86
N VAL A 5 19.36 -1.78 -3.55
CA VAL A 5 18.36 -2.05 -4.60
C VAL A 5 19.00 -2.96 -5.64
N SER A 6 18.45 -4.17 -5.79
CA SER A 6 18.94 -5.16 -6.75
C SER A 6 18.05 -5.16 -7.98
N PHE A 7 18.64 -5.18 -9.17
CA PHE A 7 17.92 -5.18 -10.44
C PHE A 7 18.04 -6.53 -11.15
N PHE A 8 16.95 -7.01 -11.72
CA PHE A 8 17.01 -8.06 -12.74
C PHE A 8 17.16 -7.48 -14.14
N SER A 9 16.67 -6.26 -14.37
CA SER A 9 16.84 -5.53 -15.63
C SER A 9 16.78 -4.02 -15.36
N ASN A 10 17.68 -3.27 -15.96
CA ASN A 10 17.67 -1.81 -15.97
C ASN A 10 18.21 -1.31 -17.31
N THR A 11 17.30 -0.99 -18.22
CA THR A 11 17.57 -0.49 -19.57
C THR A 11 16.70 0.73 -19.84
N GLU A 12 16.89 1.35 -21.01
CA GLU A 12 16.02 2.46 -21.46
C GLU A 12 14.55 2.03 -21.54
N GLU A 13 14.29 0.79 -21.98
CA GLU A 13 12.93 0.30 -22.21
C GLU A 13 12.35 -0.49 -21.04
N ASN A 14 13.14 -0.86 -20.03
CA ASN A 14 12.70 -1.77 -18.97
C ASN A 14 13.43 -1.52 -17.66
N VAL A 15 12.69 -1.32 -16.58
CA VAL A 15 13.20 -1.44 -15.22
C VAL A 15 12.43 -2.54 -14.53
N LEU A 16 13.13 -3.59 -14.10
CA LEU A 16 12.62 -4.65 -13.26
C LEU A 16 13.49 -4.76 -12.01
N VAL A 17 12.90 -4.37 -10.89
CA VAL A 17 13.51 -4.45 -9.57
C VAL A 17 13.33 -5.86 -9.03
N ALA A 18 14.37 -6.38 -8.36
CA ALA A 18 14.27 -7.64 -7.64
C ALA A 18 13.25 -7.53 -6.51
N GLY A 19 12.11 -8.20 -6.69
CA GLY A 19 11.11 -8.36 -5.67
C GLY A 19 11.32 -9.63 -4.87
N HIS A 20 11.10 -9.57 -3.56
CA HIS A 20 11.13 -10.77 -2.72
C HIS A 20 10.02 -11.75 -3.14
N LYS A 21 10.35 -13.04 -3.29
CA LYS A 21 9.37 -14.12 -3.51
C LYS A 21 8.74 -14.57 -2.18
N GLY A 22 9.14 -13.97 -1.07
CA GLY A 22 8.57 -14.16 0.25
C GLY A 22 8.92 -13.05 1.24
N LYS A 23 8.38 -13.17 2.44
CA LYS A 23 8.77 -12.44 3.63
C LYS A 23 10.24 -12.68 3.90
N LEU A 24 11.07 -11.65 3.76
CA LEU A 24 12.49 -11.73 4.06
C LEU A 24 12.70 -11.80 5.57
N MET A 25 13.33 -12.86 6.03
CA MET A 25 13.70 -13.09 7.43
C MET A 25 15.09 -12.50 7.70
N LEU A 26 15.41 -12.22 8.97
CA LEU A 26 16.74 -11.72 9.37
C LEU A 26 17.90 -12.65 8.99
N ASP A 27 17.64 -13.95 8.88
CA ASP A 27 18.62 -14.96 8.45
C ASP A 27 18.77 -15.07 6.93
N GLY A 28 18.16 -14.16 6.17
CA GLY A 28 18.20 -14.12 4.70
C GLY A 28 17.23 -15.09 4.01
N ARG A 29 16.54 -15.97 4.75
CA ARG A 29 15.55 -16.88 4.16
C ARG A 29 14.28 -16.13 3.76
N GLU A 30 13.64 -16.59 2.69
CA GLU A 30 12.34 -16.09 2.26
C GLU A 30 11.22 -17.05 2.65
N LYS A 31 10.18 -16.55 3.33
CA LYS A 31 8.96 -17.31 3.62
C LYS A 31 7.82 -16.85 2.73
N PRO A 32 7.10 -17.74 2.03
CA PRO A 32 6.05 -17.32 1.10
C PRO A 32 5.00 -16.36 1.68
N PHE A 33 4.57 -15.42 0.84
CA PHE A 33 3.44 -14.53 1.13
C PHE A 33 2.14 -15.30 1.00
N LYS A 34 1.31 -15.22 2.04
CA LYS A 34 -0.07 -15.67 1.95
C LYS A 34 -0.87 -14.67 1.12
N GLY A 35 -1.88 -15.17 0.43
CA GLY A 35 -2.88 -14.32 -0.22
C GLY A 35 -3.68 -13.56 0.83
N GLN A 36 -4.05 -12.33 0.50
CA GLN A 36 -4.84 -11.47 1.37
C GLN A 36 -6.23 -12.09 1.66
N LYS A 37 -6.86 -11.64 2.75
CA LYS A 37 -8.25 -11.96 3.09
C LYS A 37 -8.99 -10.70 3.50
N GLY A 38 -10.26 -10.58 3.14
CA GLY A 38 -11.05 -9.38 3.45
C GLY A 38 -10.40 -8.12 2.86
N LEU A 39 -10.30 -7.06 3.66
CA LEU A 39 -9.81 -5.74 3.26
C LEU A 39 -8.33 -5.52 3.63
N THR A 40 -7.53 -6.59 3.78
CA THR A 40 -6.16 -6.50 4.31
C THR A 40 -5.09 -6.04 3.30
N CYS A 41 -5.46 -5.58 2.10
CA CYS A 41 -4.52 -5.28 1.01
C CYS A 41 -3.40 -4.32 1.38
N SER A 42 -3.74 -3.22 2.03
CA SER A 42 -2.83 -2.18 2.54
C SER A 42 -1.83 -2.74 3.55
N ILE A 43 -2.25 -3.71 4.37
CA ILE A 43 -1.40 -4.38 5.37
C ILE A 43 -0.48 -5.38 4.66
N GLU A 44 -1.01 -6.19 3.75
CA GLU A 44 -0.24 -7.23 3.05
C GLU A 44 0.81 -6.61 2.11
N SER A 45 0.51 -5.50 1.44
CA SER A 45 1.48 -4.77 0.63
C SER A 45 2.61 -4.18 1.48
N ARG A 46 2.31 -3.59 2.65
CA ARG A 46 3.35 -3.16 3.61
C ARG A 46 4.20 -4.34 4.10
N GLN A 47 3.57 -5.49 4.34
CA GLN A 47 4.30 -6.72 4.71
C GLN A 47 5.23 -7.21 3.60
N ARG A 48 4.95 -6.89 2.33
CA ARG A 48 5.80 -7.23 1.17
C ARG A 48 6.99 -6.28 1.01
N LEU A 49 6.87 -5.02 1.44
CA LEU A 49 7.94 -4.03 1.36
C LEU A 49 8.92 -4.06 2.54
N ARG A 50 8.58 -4.71 3.66
CA ARG A 50 9.38 -4.68 4.89
C ARG A 50 10.25 -5.91 5.09
N LEU A 51 11.23 -5.80 5.99
CA LEU A 51 11.88 -6.95 6.63
C LEU A 51 11.00 -7.55 7.72
N ILE A 52 11.10 -8.86 7.92
CA ILE A 52 10.51 -9.54 9.08
C ILE A 52 11.58 -9.80 10.11
N VAL A 53 11.33 -9.23 11.28
CA VAL A 53 12.13 -9.44 12.48
C VAL A 53 11.50 -10.54 13.33
N GLY A 54 12.31 -11.54 13.70
CA GLY A 54 11.84 -12.70 14.48
C GLY A 54 11.47 -12.34 15.92
N LYS A 55 11.06 -13.32 16.73
CA LYS A 55 10.76 -13.09 18.17
C LYS A 55 11.99 -12.57 18.94
N ALA A 56 13.20 -12.99 18.55
CA ALA A 56 14.46 -12.52 19.13
C ALA A 56 14.67 -11.00 18.99
N ALA A 57 13.98 -10.34 18.05
CA ALA A 57 14.01 -8.89 17.89
C ALA A 57 13.40 -8.12 19.08
N GLU A 58 12.58 -8.78 19.89
CA GLU A 58 11.97 -8.17 21.09
C GLU A 58 13.02 -7.87 22.17
N SER A 59 14.13 -8.59 22.15
CA SER A 59 15.28 -8.42 23.07
C SER A 59 16.52 -7.90 22.35
N SER A 60 16.38 -7.35 21.14
CA SER A 60 17.51 -6.76 20.41
C SER A 60 17.96 -5.48 21.09
N GLU A 61 19.26 -5.20 21.13
CA GLU A 61 19.77 -3.90 21.61
C GLU A 61 19.50 -2.77 20.62
N GLU A 62 19.19 -3.09 19.36
CA GLU A 62 18.89 -2.12 18.31
C GLU A 62 17.42 -1.67 18.39
N LEU A 63 17.20 -0.40 18.72
CA LEU A 63 15.86 0.17 18.85
C LEU A 63 15.04 0.07 17.54
N GLU A 64 15.68 0.20 16.38
CA GLU A 64 15.03 0.06 15.07
C GLU A 64 14.45 -1.35 14.89
N VAL A 65 15.19 -2.39 15.31
CA VAL A 65 14.77 -3.79 15.24
C VAL A 65 13.61 -4.06 16.21
N GLN A 66 13.66 -3.49 17.42
CA GLN A 66 12.55 -3.55 18.36
C GLN A 66 11.29 -2.85 17.82
N ASN A 67 11.44 -1.66 17.22
CA ASN A 67 10.33 -0.89 16.65
C ASN A 67 9.69 -1.60 15.47
N ALA A 68 10.49 -2.15 14.54
CA ALA A 68 9.99 -2.98 13.45
C ALA A 68 9.17 -4.18 13.97
N ARG A 69 9.56 -4.75 15.11
CA ARG A 69 8.84 -5.85 15.75
C ARG A 69 7.52 -5.41 16.37
N LYS A 70 7.50 -4.26 17.05
CA LYS A 70 6.25 -3.65 17.57
C LYS A 70 5.28 -3.36 16.43
N ALA A 71 5.78 -2.75 15.35
CA ALA A 71 4.99 -2.48 14.15
C ALA A 71 4.45 -3.77 13.50
N GLU A 72 5.23 -4.86 13.51
CA GLU A 72 4.73 -6.16 13.07
C GLU A 72 3.56 -6.68 13.90
N LYS A 73 3.65 -6.61 15.23
CA LYS A 73 2.55 -7.03 16.12
C LYS A 73 1.31 -6.18 15.86
N ALA A 74 1.45 -4.87 15.76
CA ALA A 74 0.37 -3.95 15.45
C ALA A 74 -0.32 -4.26 14.11
N LEU A 75 0.46 -4.46 13.03
CA LEU A 75 -0.10 -4.85 11.73
C LEU A 75 -0.84 -6.20 11.78
N LYS A 76 -0.41 -7.14 12.62
CA LYS A 76 -1.14 -8.41 12.81
C LYS A 76 -2.49 -8.19 13.49
N SER A 77 -2.56 -7.34 14.52
CA SER A 77 -3.82 -7.00 15.20
C SER A 77 -4.81 -6.35 14.24
N LEU A 78 -4.37 -5.34 13.47
CA LEU A 78 -5.20 -4.73 12.43
C LEU A 78 -5.67 -5.74 11.38
N LYS A 79 -4.78 -6.66 10.98
CA LYS A 79 -5.10 -7.68 9.99
C LYS A 79 -6.23 -8.60 10.44
N VAL A 80 -6.30 -8.95 11.72
CA VAL A 80 -7.38 -9.78 12.26
C VAL A 80 -8.73 -9.09 12.02
N VAL A 81 -8.85 -7.83 12.44
CA VAL A 81 -10.07 -7.01 12.27
C VAL A 81 -10.43 -6.85 10.79
N MET A 82 -9.46 -6.45 9.97
CA MET A 82 -9.64 -6.19 8.54
C MET A 82 -9.94 -7.44 7.70
N SER A 83 -9.68 -8.64 8.24
CA SER A 83 -9.94 -9.91 7.55
C SER A 83 -11.37 -10.44 7.73
N LYS A 84 -12.16 -9.82 8.60
CA LYS A 84 -13.55 -10.23 8.86
C LYS A 84 -14.42 -10.01 7.61
N PRO A 85 -15.39 -10.90 7.32
CA PRO A 85 -16.25 -10.77 6.13
C PRO A 85 -17.06 -9.47 6.08
N ALA A 86 -17.53 -9.02 7.25
CA ALA A 86 -18.08 -7.68 7.45
C ALA A 86 -17.09 -6.91 8.33
N LEU A 87 -16.66 -5.74 7.87
CA LEU A 87 -15.72 -4.91 8.63
C LEU A 87 -16.45 -4.29 9.82
N ASP A 88 -15.96 -4.60 11.02
CA ASP A 88 -16.37 -3.97 12.25
C ASP A 88 -15.60 -2.65 12.42
N TYR A 89 -16.29 -1.54 12.18
CA TYR A 89 -15.67 -0.21 12.25
C TYR A 89 -15.38 0.21 13.70
N GLU A 90 -16.16 -0.25 14.68
CA GLU A 90 -15.93 0.07 16.08
C GLU A 90 -14.67 -0.64 16.58
N GLU A 91 -14.57 -1.94 16.34
CA GLU A 91 -13.36 -2.70 16.68
C GLU A 91 -12.12 -2.19 15.93
N LEU A 92 -12.26 -1.77 14.66
CA LEU A 92 -11.16 -1.16 13.91
C LEU A 92 -10.70 0.14 14.57
N HIS A 93 -11.63 1.01 14.96
CA HIS A 93 -11.33 2.25 15.65
C HIS A 93 -10.62 1.99 16.98
N GLU A 94 -11.18 1.13 17.84
CA GLU A 94 -10.61 0.77 19.14
C GLU A 94 -9.23 0.14 19.01
N THR A 95 -9.07 -0.81 18.09
CA THR A 95 -7.78 -1.46 17.83
C THR A 95 -6.75 -0.43 17.36
N SER A 96 -7.14 0.50 16.48
CA SER A 96 -6.26 1.56 16.02
C SER A 96 -5.82 2.49 17.15
N VAL A 97 -6.76 2.92 18.02
CA VAL A 97 -6.46 3.76 19.18
C VAL A 97 -5.51 3.05 20.15
N ALA A 98 -5.79 1.78 20.48
CA ALA A 98 -4.95 0.98 21.35
C ALA A 98 -3.52 0.81 20.79
N ILE A 99 -3.39 0.66 19.47
CA ILE A 99 -2.08 0.62 18.81
C ILE A 99 -1.33 1.94 18.98
N LEU A 100 -1.93 3.09 18.66
CA LEU A 100 -1.27 4.40 18.82
C LEU A 100 -0.79 4.61 20.26
N GLN A 101 -1.62 4.29 21.24
CA GLN A 101 -1.27 4.36 22.66
C GLN A 101 -0.09 3.43 23.00
N SER A 102 -0.13 2.17 22.53
CA SER A 102 0.95 1.21 22.80
C SER A 102 2.29 1.60 22.17
N LEU A 103 2.25 2.40 21.10
CA LEU A 103 3.42 2.95 20.44
C LEU A 103 3.88 4.29 21.05
N GLY A 104 3.15 4.82 22.04
CA GLY A 104 3.50 6.04 22.77
C GLY A 104 3.06 7.34 22.09
N TYR A 105 2.15 7.29 21.11
CA TYR A 105 1.66 8.49 20.44
C TYR A 105 0.52 9.17 21.19
N VAL A 106 0.47 10.50 21.11
CA VAL A 106 -0.70 11.29 21.53
C VAL A 106 -1.77 11.16 20.45
N ILE A 107 -2.83 10.41 20.75
CA ILE A 107 -3.86 10.03 19.77
C ILE A 107 -4.44 11.26 19.04
N GLU A 108 -4.77 12.31 19.78
CA GLU A 108 -5.39 13.51 19.21
C GLU A 108 -4.47 14.23 18.22
N GLU A 109 -3.18 14.32 18.53
CA GLU A 109 -2.19 14.94 17.64
C GLU A 109 -2.05 14.15 16.33
N GLU A 110 -1.96 12.81 16.42
CA GLU A 110 -1.87 11.95 15.23
C GLU A 110 -3.13 12.02 14.37
N ILE A 111 -4.31 12.06 14.98
CA ILE A 111 -5.58 12.21 14.27
C ILE A 111 -5.67 13.59 13.60
N PHE A 112 -5.34 14.66 14.31
CA PHE A 112 -5.61 16.02 13.83
C PHE A 112 -4.61 16.51 12.79
N LYS A 113 -3.38 15.98 12.79
CA LYS A 113 -2.40 16.24 11.73
C LYS A 113 -2.63 15.35 10.48
N ASN A 114 -3.44 14.31 10.59
CA ASN A 114 -3.68 13.39 9.49
C ASN A 114 -4.41 14.11 8.33
N PRO A 115 -3.84 14.11 7.10
CA PRO A 115 -4.43 14.83 5.97
C PRO A 115 -5.86 14.40 5.61
N TYR A 116 -6.22 13.12 5.81
CA TYR A 116 -7.58 12.65 5.57
C TYR A 116 -8.59 13.32 6.53
N PHE A 117 -8.22 13.45 7.81
CA PHE A 117 -9.05 14.17 8.78
C PHE A 117 -9.19 15.66 8.43
N VAL A 118 -8.09 16.31 8.03
CA VAL A 118 -8.11 17.73 7.61
C VAL A 118 -9.07 17.93 6.44
N LYS A 119 -8.99 17.09 5.39
CA LYS A 119 -9.92 17.12 4.25
C LYS A 119 -11.37 16.92 4.69
N LEU A 120 -11.63 15.93 5.56
CA LEU A 120 -12.97 15.64 6.07
C LEU A 120 -13.55 16.81 6.87
N LYS A 121 -12.73 17.44 7.72
CA LYS A 121 -13.09 18.64 8.48
C LYS A 121 -13.46 19.79 7.54
N HIS A 122 -12.61 20.11 6.56
CA HIS A 122 -12.88 21.16 5.59
C HIS A 122 -14.17 20.91 4.80
N ALA A 123 -14.40 19.66 4.35
CA ALA A 123 -15.61 19.31 3.61
C ALA A 123 -16.89 19.53 4.45
N LYS A 124 -16.88 19.17 5.74
CA LYS A 124 -18.04 19.38 6.62
C LYS A 124 -18.27 20.87 6.95
N ILE A 125 -17.20 21.67 7.07
CA ILE A 125 -17.30 23.13 7.26
C ILE A 125 -17.88 23.78 5.99
N ALA A 126 -17.30 23.50 4.82
CA ALA A 126 -17.74 24.06 3.54
C ALA A 126 -19.18 23.67 3.20
N GLY A 127 -19.61 22.47 3.59
CA GLY A 127 -21.00 22.01 3.44
C GLY A 127 -21.99 22.57 4.46
N GLY A 128 -21.54 23.44 5.39
CA GLY A 128 -22.39 24.03 6.44
C GLY A 128 -22.85 23.06 7.53
N ALA A 129 -22.34 21.81 7.54
CA ALA A 129 -22.72 20.80 8.53
C ALA A 129 -22.15 21.12 9.92
N ILE A 130 -21.06 21.89 9.98
CA ILE A 130 -20.43 22.35 11.22
C ILE A 130 -19.92 23.80 11.06
N PRO A 131 -19.98 24.64 12.11
CA PRO A 131 -19.38 25.97 12.08
C PRO A 131 -17.85 25.91 11.92
N GLU A 132 -17.27 26.90 11.24
CA GLU A 132 -15.81 27.01 11.05
C GLU A 132 -15.03 27.10 12.37
N SER A 133 -15.64 27.72 13.40
CA SER A 133 -15.09 27.84 14.76
C SER A 133 -15.08 26.52 15.55
N THR A 134 -15.59 25.42 14.99
CA THR A 134 -15.64 24.13 15.67
C THR A 134 -14.24 23.54 15.83
N SER A 135 -13.84 23.28 17.09
CA SER A 135 -12.54 22.67 17.38
C SER A 135 -12.41 21.26 16.79
N SER A 136 -11.19 20.85 16.44
CA SER A 136 -10.92 19.54 15.80
C SER A 136 -11.45 18.36 16.63
N ILE A 137 -11.33 18.41 17.95
CA ILE A 137 -11.89 17.36 18.83
C ILE A 137 -13.43 17.28 18.74
N ARG A 138 -14.12 18.41 18.62
CA ARG A 138 -15.58 18.43 18.45
C ARG A 138 -15.96 17.87 17.09
N VAL A 139 -15.24 18.25 16.03
CA VAL A 139 -15.43 17.68 14.69
C VAL A 139 -15.22 16.17 14.70
N PHE A 140 -14.15 15.69 15.32
CA PHE A 140 -13.88 14.25 15.41
C PHE A 140 -15.01 13.50 16.13
N ARG A 141 -15.56 14.08 17.21
CA ARG A 141 -16.66 13.48 17.98
C ARG A 141 -17.96 13.35 17.18
N THR A 142 -18.24 14.28 16.25
CA THR A 142 -19.44 14.25 15.39
C THR A 142 -19.32 13.31 14.20
N LEU A 143 -18.13 12.79 13.90
CA LEU A 143 -17.93 11.79 12.85
C LEU A 143 -18.72 10.51 13.15
N VAL A 144 -19.29 9.91 12.10
CA VAL A 144 -19.89 8.57 12.23
C VAL A 144 -18.78 7.53 12.44
N MET A 145 -19.12 6.36 13.02
CA MET A 145 -18.11 5.36 13.40
C MET A 145 -17.20 4.94 12.24
N LYS A 146 -17.77 4.79 11.03
CA LYS A 146 -16.99 4.51 9.81
C LYS A 146 -15.91 5.57 9.55
N GLU A 147 -16.24 6.85 9.66
CA GLU A 147 -15.30 7.96 9.45
C GLU A 147 -14.22 7.98 10.55
N LYS A 148 -14.61 7.79 11.82
CA LYS A 148 -13.67 7.68 12.94
C LYS A 148 -12.66 6.57 12.73
N ALA A 149 -13.15 5.38 12.38
CA ALA A 149 -12.33 4.21 12.11
C ALA A 149 -11.35 4.44 10.96
N GLN A 150 -11.80 5.06 9.85
CA GLN A 150 -10.93 5.37 8.71
C GLN A 150 -9.82 6.37 9.07
N VAL A 151 -10.15 7.41 9.82
CA VAL A 151 -9.17 8.41 10.28
C VAL A 151 -8.14 7.76 11.22
N THR A 152 -8.59 7.04 12.25
CA THR A 152 -7.67 6.40 13.20
C THR A 152 -6.84 5.30 12.57
N TYR A 153 -7.43 4.55 11.64
CA TYR A 153 -6.69 3.54 10.87
C TYR A 153 -5.59 4.18 10.03
N SER A 154 -5.89 5.28 9.34
CA SER A 154 -4.92 6.01 8.51
C SER A 154 -3.77 6.58 9.35
N ALA A 155 -4.08 7.17 10.50
CA ALA A 155 -3.08 7.68 11.45
C ALA A 155 -2.16 6.55 11.97
N VAL A 156 -2.74 5.39 12.31
CA VAL A 156 -1.94 4.21 12.69
C VAL A 156 -1.03 3.75 11.56
N LEU A 157 -1.53 3.67 10.33
CA LEU A 157 -0.70 3.26 9.20
C LEU A 157 0.48 4.22 8.97
N GLU A 158 0.30 5.52 9.15
CA GLU A 158 1.39 6.50 9.07
C GLU A 158 2.44 6.29 10.16
N ALA A 159 2.01 6.11 11.41
CA ALA A 159 2.91 5.80 12.52
C ALA A 159 3.70 4.49 12.29
N LEU A 160 3.01 3.46 11.77
CA LEU A 160 3.63 2.18 11.45
C LEU A 160 4.59 2.27 10.26
N ASP A 161 4.25 3.05 9.23
CA ASP A 161 5.12 3.26 8.07
C ASP A 161 6.46 3.84 8.52
N ALA A 162 6.45 4.85 9.41
CA ALA A 162 7.68 5.42 9.97
C ALA A 162 8.53 4.37 10.72
N GLN A 163 7.91 3.53 11.56
CA GLN A 163 8.62 2.47 12.30
C GLN A 163 9.16 1.34 11.40
N LEU A 164 8.57 1.15 10.22
CA LEU A 164 9.00 0.17 9.23
C LEU A 164 10.02 0.74 8.22
N GLY A 165 10.42 2.01 8.37
CA GLY A 165 11.29 2.69 7.42
C GLY A 165 10.65 2.86 6.05
N LEU A 166 9.31 2.97 5.99
CA LEU A 166 8.58 3.27 4.76
C LEU A 166 8.42 4.78 4.62
N LYS A 167 8.59 5.28 3.39
CA LYS A 167 8.42 6.69 3.04
C LYS A 167 7.53 6.84 1.80
N ASN A 168 7.04 8.06 1.57
CA ASN A 168 6.40 8.36 0.30
C ASN A 168 7.43 8.25 -0.83
N ALA A 169 7.03 7.66 -1.95
CA ALA A 169 7.85 7.64 -3.14
C ALA A 169 8.00 9.07 -3.67
N GLU A 170 9.23 9.44 -4.03
CA GLU A 170 9.55 10.72 -4.68
C GLU A 170 9.15 10.65 -6.15
N TRP A 171 7.84 10.53 -6.40
CA TRP A 171 7.23 10.48 -7.72
C TRP A 171 5.87 11.16 -7.70
N SER A 172 5.60 11.94 -8.74
CA SER A 172 4.30 12.54 -9.01
C SER A 172 3.79 12.15 -10.40
N ILE A 173 2.49 12.31 -10.65
CA ILE A 173 1.89 11.99 -11.94
C ILE A 173 2.48 12.86 -13.07
N GLU A 174 2.78 14.12 -12.76
CA GLU A 174 3.38 15.11 -13.67
C GLU A 174 4.80 14.69 -14.08
N SER A 175 5.48 13.89 -13.26
CA SER A 175 6.78 13.32 -13.58
C SER A 175 6.70 12.25 -14.69
N GLY A 176 5.50 11.82 -15.07
CA GLY A 176 5.29 10.90 -16.19
C GLY A 176 5.80 9.48 -15.94
N PHE A 177 5.86 8.71 -17.04
CA PHE A 177 6.37 7.34 -17.04
C PHE A 177 7.86 7.28 -16.69
N GLU A 178 8.66 8.21 -17.24
CA GLU A 178 10.09 8.30 -16.94
C GLU A 178 10.36 8.61 -15.47
N GLY A 179 9.58 9.50 -14.85
CA GLY A 179 9.66 9.72 -13.42
C GLY A 179 9.35 8.46 -12.62
N LEU A 180 8.38 7.65 -13.04
CA LEU A 180 8.04 6.40 -12.35
C LEU A 180 9.17 5.38 -12.48
N ARG A 181 9.78 5.30 -13.67
CA ARG A 181 10.96 4.48 -13.96
C ARG A 181 12.11 4.89 -13.04
N GLN A 182 12.43 6.18 -12.96
CA GLN A 182 13.47 6.69 -12.08
C GLN A 182 13.17 6.41 -10.60
N ALA A 183 11.90 6.56 -10.18
CA ALA A 183 11.50 6.27 -8.82
C ALA A 183 11.69 4.80 -8.44
N LEU A 184 11.45 3.85 -9.35
CA LEU A 184 11.75 2.43 -9.15
C LEU A 184 13.25 2.17 -9.09
N ILE A 185 14.05 2.86 -9.89
CA ILE A 185 15.52 2.76 -9.83
C ILE A 185 16.01 3.22 -8.46
N THR A 186 15.54 4.38 -7.99
CA THR A 186 16.02 4.96 -6.74
C THR A 186 15.49 4.25 -5.50
N ASN A 187 14.23 3.82 -5.52
CA ASN A 187 13.53 3.35 -4.32
C ASN A 187 13.16 1.86 -4.35
N GLY A 188 13.56 1.12 -5.38
CA GLY A 188 13.15 -0.26 -5.55
C GLY A 188 11.63 -0.40 -5.75
N GLN A 189 11.02 -1.41 -5.12
CA GLN A 189 9.58 -1.65 -5.24
C GLN A 189 8.75 -0.54 -4.59
N ILE A 190 7.62 -0.19 -5.21
CA ILE A 190 6.73 0.87 -4.72
C ILE A 190 5.30 0.31 -4.58
N MET A 191 4.69 0.48 -3.42
CA MET A 191 3.27 0.21 -3.20
C MET A 191 2.43 1.38 -3.70
N PHE A 192 1.39 1.08 -4.47
CA PHE A 192 0.38 2.06 -4.90
C PHE A 192 -1.01 1.63 -4.46
N GLN A 193 -1.88 2.62 -4.25
CA GLN A 193 -3.27 2.43 -3.91
C GLN A 193 -4.18 2.92 -5.04
N GLY A 194 -5.26 2.18 -5.30
CA GLY A 194 -6.19 2.54 -6.37
C GLY A 194 -7.15 1.42 -6.73
N LYS A 195 -7.73 1.49 -7.94
CA LYS A 195 -8.60 0.44 -8.47
C LYS A 195 -7.79 -0.57 -9.30
N PHE A 196 -6.88 -1.28 -8.62
CA PHE A 196 -5.96 -2.24 -9.22
C PHE A 196 -6.25 -3.68 -8.80
N GLY A 197 -5.68 -4.62 -9.55
CA GLY A 197 -5.67 -6.02 -9.12
C GLY A 197 -6.98 -6.76 -9.38
N ARG A 198 -6.92 -8.07 -9.17
CA ARG A 198 -7.94 -9.04 -9.56
C ARG A 198 -9.28 -8.84 -8.83
N CYS A 199 -9.27 -8.22 -7.67
CA CYS A 199 -10.46 -7.98 -6.87
C CYS A 199 -11.51 -7.07 -7.56
N PHE A 200 -11.13 -6.30 -8.58
CA PHE A 200 -12.06 -5.49 -9.37
C PHE A 200 -12.47 -6.13 -10.70
N TYR A 201 -12.11 -7.38 -10.99
CA TYR A 201 -12.38 -8.04 -12.26
C TYR A 201 -13.06 -9.40 -12.10
N GLY A 202 -13.82 -9.81 -13.11
CA GLY A 202 -14.29 -11.19 -13.19
C GLY A 202 -13.15 -12.16 -13.53
N ALA A 203 -13.30 -13.43 -13.15
CA ALA A 203 -12.29 -14.44 -13.45
C ALA A 203 -12.03 -14.59 -14.96
N GLY A 204 -13.06 -14.42 -15.80
CA GLY A 204 -12.94 -14.46 -17.27
C GLY A 204 -12.32 -13.21 -17.90
N ASP A 205 -12.02 -12.17 -17.10
CA ASP A 205 -11.47 -10.90 -17.57
C ASP A 205 -9.96 -10.78 -17.31
N VAL A 206 -9.34 -11.80 -16.72
CA VAL A 206 -7.89 -11.89 -16.51
C VAL A 206 -7.30 -12.78 -17.60
N ILE A 207 -6.47 -12.21 -18.47
CA ILE A 207 -5.97 -12.88 -19.67
C ILE A 207 -4.45 -13.02 -19.57
N HIS A 208 -3.94 -14.21 -19.85
CA HIS A 208 -2.50 -14.50 -19.86
C HIS A 208 -1.82 -13.82 -21.06
N HIS A 209 -0.66 -13.20 -20.82
CA HIS A 209 0.19 -12.57 -21.82
C HIS A 209 1.45 -13.42 -22.02
N PRO A 210 1.50 -14.32 -23.03
CA PRO A 210 2.60 -15.28 -23.18
C PRO A 210 3.94 -14.58 -23.45
N ASP A 211 3.95 -13.54 -24.29
CA ASP A 211 5.20 -12.90 -24.74
C ASP A 211 5.91 -12.07 -23.64
N GLU A 212 5.15 -11.67 -22.61
CA GLU A 212 5.67 -10.94 -21.45
C GLU A 212 5.86 -11.87 -20.24
N SER A 213 5.60 -13.17 -20.42
CA SER A 213 5.84 -14.18 -19.40
C SER A 213 7.25 -14.74 -19.54
N THR A 214 7.86 -15.06 -18.40
CA THR A 214 9.16 -15.72 -18.28
C THR A 214 9.04 -16.98 -17.43
N GLU A 215 10.12 -17.74 -17.29
CA GLU A 215 10.15 -18.90 -16.38
C GLU A 215 9.81 -18.52 -14.93
N ASP A 216 10.16 -17.30 -14.52
CA ASP A 216 9.97 -16.80 -13.16
C ASP A 216 8.66 -16.01 -12.97
N ARG A 217 8.01 -15.54 -14.04
CA ARG A 217 6.87 -14.62 -13.96
C ARG A 217 5.83 -14.92 -15.03
N LYS A 218 4.57 -15.06 -14.62
CA LYS A 218 3.43 -15.17 -15.53
C LYS A 218 2.73 -13.82 -15.60
N ALA A 219 2.81 -13.17 -16.76
CA ALA A 219 2.20 -11.87 -16.99
C ALA A 219 0.73 -12.01 -17.39
N PHE A 220 -0.13 -11.20 -16.77
CA PHE A 220 -1.56 -11.15 -17.06
C PHE A 220 -2.01 -9.71 -17.31
N TYR A 221 -3.00 -9.52 -18.14
CA TYR A 221 -3.67 -8.23 -18.31
C TYR A 221 -5.17 -8.37 -18.07
N PHE A 222 -5.83 -7.24 -17.86
CA PHE A 222 -7.27 -7.20 -17.67
C PHE A 222 -7.95 -6.78 -18.96
N ARG A 223 -9.06 -7.44 -19.30
CA ARG A 223 -9.91 -7.03 -20.41
C ARG A 223 -10.32 -5.56 -20.24
N LYS A 224 -10.29 -4.79 -21.33
CA LYS A 224 -10.67 -3.38 -21.31
C LYS A 224 -12.15 -3.23 -20.91
N ASN A 225 -12.47 -2.20 -20.13
CA ASN A 225 -13.84 -1.83 -19.72
C ASN A 225 -14.60 -2.87 -18.88
N THR A 226 -13.91 -3.81 -18.22
CA THR A 226 -14.55 -4.83 -17.36
C THR A 226 -14.33 -4.59 -15.86
N ILE A 227 -13.79 -3.42 -15.51
CA ILE A 227 -13.57 -3.03 -14.12
C ILE A 227 -14.91 -2.89 -13.40
N ARG A 228 -15.03 -3.54 -12.25
CA ARG A 228 -16.23 -3.48 -11.40
C ARG A 228 -16.17 -2.26 -10.51
N ALA A 229 -17.31 -1.59 -10.35
CA ALA A 229 -17.45 -0.51 -9.38
C ALA A 229 -17.24 -1.04 -7.96
N SER A 230 -16.48 -0.31 -7.15
CA SER A 230 -16.26 -0.63 -5.74
C SER A 230 -16.03 0.65 -4.94
N ALA A 231 -16.55 0.68 -3.72
CA ALA A 231 -16.30 1.76 -2.77
C ALA A 231 -14.87 1.72 -2.19
N TRP A 232 -14.20 0.57 -2.26
CA TRP A 232 -12.88 0.36 -1.65
C TRP A 232 -11.76 0.40 -2.68
N THR A 233 -10.64 0.99 -2.30
CA THR A 233 -9.38 0.88 -3.06
C THR A 233 -8.62 -0.39 -2.66
N HIS A 234 -7.69 -0.80 -3.50
CA HIS A 234 -6.79 -1.92 -3.31
C HIS A 234 -5.35 -1.42 -3.38
N CYS A 235 -4.45 -2.10 -2.67
CA CYS A 235 -3.02 -1.82 -2.73
C CYS A 235 -2.29 -2.90 -3.53
N VAL A 236 -1.42 -2.50 -4.44
CA VAL A 236 -0.55 -3.40 -5.22
C VAL A 236 0.91 -2.98 -5.09
N VAL A 237 1.83 -3.88 -5.39
CA VAL A 237 3.28 -3.59 -5.37
C VAL A 237 3.78 -3.56 -6.81
N VAL A 238 4.17 -2.38 -7.28
CA VAL A 238 4.81 -2.19 -8.59
C VAL A 238 6.29 -2.55 -8.45
N ASP A 239 6.76 -3.44 -9.32
CA ASP A 239 8.14 -3.91 -9.36
C ASP A 239 8.78 -3.76 -10.75
N GLN A 240 7.99 -3.40 -11.77
CA GLN A 240 8.50 -3.15 -13.11
C GLN A 240 7.71 -2.09 -13.86
N VAL A 241 8.42 -1.35 -14.69
CA VAL A 241 7.86 -0.58 -15.80
C VAL A 241 8.61 -0.93 -17.08
N LYS A 242 7.88 -1.06 -18.19
CA LYS A 242 8.44 -1.50 -19.47
C LYS A 242 7.71 -0.89 -20.66
N LEU A 243 8.42 -0.58 -21.73
CA LEU A 243 7.85 -0.33 -23.06
C LEU A 243 7.55 -1.67 -23.74
N VAL A 244 6.28 -1.93 -24.03
CA VAL A 244 5.82 -3.12 -24.78
C VAL A 244 5.35 -2.64 -26.14
N ASN A 245 6.10 -2.97 -27.20
CA ASN A 245 5.87 -2.46 -28.56
C ASN A 245 5.76 -0.92 -28.61
N GLY A 246 6.66 -0.23 -27.90
CA GLY A 246 6.69 1.23 -27.80
C GLY A 246 5.62 1.86 -26.90
N VAL A 247 4.77 1.05 -26.25
CA VAL A 247 3.72 1.56 -25.34
C VAL A 247 4.14 1.38 -23.88
N PRO A 248 3.99 2.40 -23.01
CA PRO A 248 4.38 2.29 -21.61
C PRO A 248 3.41 1.44 -20.78
N PHE A 249 3.94 0.42 -20.11
CA PHE A 249 3.23 -0.47 -19.20
C PHE A 249 3.83 -0.48 -17.80
N VAL A 250 2.96 -0.63 -16.81
CA VAL A 250 3.29 -0.81 -15.40
C VAL A 250 2.95 -2.25 -15.01
N PHE A 251 3.90 -2.95 -14.39
CA PHE A 251 3.77 -4.32 -13.92
C PHE A 251 3.73 -4.34 -12.39
N PHE A 252 2.81 -5.12 -11.83
CA PHE A 252 2.61 -5.18 -10.39
C PHE A 252 2.21 -6.57 -9.88
N LYS A 253 2.54 -6.82 -8.61
CA LYS A 253 2.10 -7.99 -7.85
C LYS A 253 0.86 -7.62 -7.04
N ASP A 254 -0.17 -8.45 -7.14
CA ASP A 254 -1.39 -8.34 -6.35
C ASP A 254 -1.24 -9.13 -5.02
N PRO A 255 -1.43 -8.51 -3.85
CA PRO A 255 -1.44 -9.21 -2.57
C PRO A 255 -2.47 -10.33 -2.45
N TYR A 256 -3.50 -10.35 -3.29
CA TYR A 256 -4.46 -11.44 -3.39
C TYR A 256 -3.82 -12.75 -3.83
N ASP A 257 -2.79 -12.69 -4.68
CA ASP A 257 -2.11 -13.89 -5.13
C ASP A 257 -1.02 -14.32 -4.15
N VAL A 258 -1.07 -15.61 -3.83
CA VAL A 258 -0.10 -16.31 -2.98
C VAL A 258 1.22 -16.41 -3.75
N SER A 259 2.34 -16.07 -3.11
CA SER A 259 3.65 -16.46 -3.66
C SER A 259 3.94 -17.91 -3.27
N LYS A 260 4.35 -18.73 -4.24
CA LYS A 260 4.66 -20.14 -4.02
C LYS A 260 6.12 -20.38 -4.41
N PRO A 261 7.01 -20.78 -3.47
CA PRO A 261 8.40 -21.05 -3.78
C PRO A 261 8.49 -22.11 -4.88
N GLY A 262 9.38 -21.89 -5.85
CA GLY A 262 9.54 -22.78 -7.01
C GLY A 262 8.45 -22.66 -8.08
N GLN A 263 7.52 -21.70 -7.97
CA GLN A 263 6.56 -21.37 -9.03
C GLN A 263 6.78 -19.96 -9.53
N ALA A 264 6.44 -19.74 -10.80
CA ALA A 264 6.42 -18.41 -11.38
C ALA A 264 5.42 -17.51 -10.64
N ASP A 265 5.82 -16.28 -10.34
CA ASP A 265 4.95 -15.28 -9.73
C ASP A 265 3.90 -14.79 -10.74
N ASN A 266 2.65 -14.67 -10.30
CA ASN A 266 1.64 -13.95 -11.08
C ASN A 266 1.94 -12.45 -11.02
N VAL A 267 2.10 -11.83 -12.18
CA VAL A 267 2.27 -10.38 -12.31
C VAL A 267 1.24 -9.84 -13.28
N TYR A 268 0.74 -8.65 -12.99
CA TYR A 268 -0.29 -8.01 -13.78
C TYR A 268 0.28 -6.78 -14.46
N MET A 269 -0.09 -6.58 -15.71
CA MET A 269 0.32 -5.43 -16.50
C MET A 269 -0.87 -4.55 -16.86
N ILE A 270 -0.65 -3.24 -16.88
CA ILE A 270 -1.61 -2.23 -17.27
C ILE A 270 -0.88 -1.10 -18.01
N SER A 271 -1.52 -0.45 -18.98
CA SER A 271 -0.92 0.73 -19.60
C SER A 271 -0.72 1.83 -18.56
N TYR A 272 0.34 2.62 -18.70
CA TYR A 272 0.63 3.71 -17.77
C TYR A 272 -0.54 4.71 -17.65
N GLN A 273 -1.21 5.02 -18.76
CA GLN A 273 -2.40 5.87 -18.74
C GLN A 273 -3.49 5.30 -17.82
N SER A 274 -3.85 4.02 -18.00
CA SER A 274 -4.88 3.39 -17.17
C SER A 274 -4.41 3.16 -15.73
N PHE A 275 -3.11 3.04 -15.48
CA PHE A 275 -2.55 3.07 -14.14
C PHE A 275 -2.85 4.40 -13.45
N VAL A 276 -2.50 5.51 -14.09
CA VAL A 276 -2.72 6.87 -13.58
C VAL A 276 -4.20 7.18 -13.36
N GLU A 277 -5.09 6.80 -14.29
CA GLU A 277 -6.54 7.01 -14.16
C GLU A 277 -7.16 6.29 -12.96
N ARG A 278 -6.53 5.21 -12.50
CA ARG A 278 -7.04 4.35 -11.42
C ARG A 278 -6.36 4.60 -10.08
N LEU A 279 -5.35 5.47 -10.05
CA LEU A 279 -4.67 5.84 -8.82
C LEU A 279 -5.62 6.51 -7.83
N SER A 280 -5.37 6.23 -6.57
CA SER A 280 -5.90 6.96 -5.45
C SER A 280 -4.73 7.39 -4.58
N ASP A 281 -4.90 8.46 -3.82
CA ASP A 281 -3.91 8.81 -2.81
C ASP A 281 -3.80 7.69 -1.76
N ARG A 282 -2.80 7.80 -0.87
CA ARG A 282 -2.59 6.83 0.22
C ARG A 282 -3.77 6.68 1.19
N TYR A 283 -4.78 7.57 1.13
CA TYR A 283 -6.01 7.52 1.91
C TYR A 283 -7.20 6.95 1.14
N GLY A 284 -7.02 6.63 -0.15
CA GLY A 284 -8.05 6.08 -1.02
C GLY A 284 -8.96 7.14 -1.66
N ILE A 285 -8.57 8.42 -1.61
CA ILE A 285 -9.26 9.49 -2.32
C ILE A 285 -8.79 9.50 -3.78
N LYS A 286 -9.74 9.66 -4.72
CA LYS A 286 -9.45 9.71 -6.15
C LYS A 286 -8.58 10.91 -6.51
N ARG A 287 -7.75 10.74 -7.54
CA ARG A 287 -6.84 11.74 -8.12
C ARG A 287 -7.43 13.14 -8.24
N GLU A 288 -8.63 13.26 -8.82
CA GLU A 288 -9.29 14.54 -9.11
C GLU A 288 -9.56 15.41 -7.88
N ALA A 289 -9.46 14.84 -6.68
CA ALA A 289 -9.70 15.52 -5.41
C ALA A 289 -8.44 15.65 -4.53
N SER A 290 -7.23 15.50 -5.08
CA SER A 290 -6.00 15.62 -4.29
C SER A 290 -4.87 16.35 -5.01
N GLU A 291 -4.83 17.67 -4.83
CA GLU A 291 -3.81 18.58 -5.37
C GLU A 291 -2.40 18.37 -4.75
N GLU A 292 -2.31 17.77 -3.55
CA GLU A 292 -1.05 17.50 -2.83
C GLU A 292 -0.81 15.99 -2.58
N ALA A 293 -1.39 15.11 -3.39
CA ALA A 293 -1.33 13.67 -3.13
C ALA A 293 0.07 13.07 -3.28
N THR A 294 0.47 12.29 -2.28
CA THR A 294 1.48 11.24 -2.46
C THR A 294 0.77 9.92 -2.80
N PHE A 295 1.16 9.32 -3.93
CA PHE A 295 0.48 8.15 -4.50
C PHE A 295 1.18 6.82 -4.20
N GLY A 296 2.49 6.87 -3.97
CA GLY A 296 3.34 5.71 -3.75
C GLY A 296 3.97 5.68 -2.36
N VAL A 297 4.13 4.48 -1.80
CA VAL A 297 4.90 4.23 -0.59
C VAL A 297 6.00 3.23 -0.90
N CYS A 298 7.24 3.55 -0.56
CA CYS A 298 8.41 2.71 -0.79
C CYS A 298 9.19 2.51 0.51
N ARG A 299 10.15 1.60 0.48
CA ARG A 299 11.09 1.44 1.59
C ARG A 299 12.22 2.46 1.45
N LYS A 300 12.68 3.01 2.57
CA LYS A 300 13.93 3.76 2.66
C LYS A 300 15.10 2.77 2.58
N TRP A 301 15.88 2.86 1.50
CA TRP A 301 17.12 2.09 1.32
C TRP A 301 18.32 2.89 1.83
#